data_AF-A0AAD9K680-F1
#
_entry.id   AF-A0AAD9K680-F1
#
_cell.length_a   1.000
_cell.length_b   1.000
_cell.length_c   1.000
_cell.angle_alpha   90.00
_cell.angle_beta   90.00
_cell.angle_gamma   90.00
#
_symmetry.space_group_name_H-M   'P 1'
#
loop_
_entity.id
_entity.type
_entity.pdbx_description
1 polymer ?
#
loop_
_entity_poly.entity_id
_entity_poly.type
_entity_poly.pdbx_seq_one_letter_code
_entity_poly.pdbx_strand_id
1 'polypeptide(L)'
;MKYELAYREKVVNEVHSRMVYTCCPGWKQKDLSDTGYIDECARNGTLCQHKCINNAGSYRCECEDGFTLDSNGRTCKFCLTCLSEYDELVKGYRGLVKRVMQLENEKVC
;
A
#
# COMPACT_ATOMS: atom_id res chain seq x y z
N MET A 1 6.12 -2.99 41.10
CA MET A 1 6.22 -2.08 39.94
C MET A 1 4.84 -1.99 39.33
N LYS A 2 4.25 -0.79 39.30
CA LYS A 2 2.91 -0.57 38.75
C LYS A 2 3.06 -0.20 37.28
N TYR A 3 2.42 -0.95 36.40
CA TYR A 3 2.37 -0.68 34.97
C TYR A 3 0.94 -0.32 34.62
N GLU A 4 0.67 0.91 34.15
CA GLU A 4 -0.55 1.22 33.41
C GLU A 4 -0.48 2.57 32.64
N LEU A 5 -1.03 2.51 31.42
CA LEU A 5 -1.67 3.51 30.54
C LEU A 5 -0.94 4.83 30.20
N ALA A 6 -0.49 4.91 28.94
CA ALA A 6 -0.28 6.17 28.24
C ALA A 6 -1.64 6.79 27.84
N TYR A 7 -1.81 8.09 28.05
CA TYR A 7 -3.04 8.79 27.70
C TYR A 7 -3.26 8.83 26.18
N ARG A 8 -4.52 8.71 25.76
CA ARG A 8 -4.97 8.60 24.36
C ARG A 8 -5.28 9.98 23.80
N GLU A 9 -4.38 10.57 23.02
CA GLU A 9 -4.72 11.72 22.18
C GLU A 9 -4.96 11.28 20.74
N LYS A 10 -6.15 11.61 20.23
CA LYS A 10 -6.51 11.42 18.83
C LYS A 10 -6.02 12.65 18.07
N VAL A 11 -4.87 12.54 17.40
CA VAL A 11 -4.45 13.59 16.47
C VAL A 11 -5.21 13.35 15.16
N VAL A 12 -6.21 14.19 14.89
CA VAL A 12 -7.02 14.16 13.67
C VAL A 12 -6.43 15.17 12.70
N ASN A 13 -5.86 14.69 11.61
CA ASN A 13 -5.58 15.52 10.44
C ASN A 13 -6.50 15.05 9.30
N GLU A 14 -6.78 15.92 8.33
CA GLU A 14 -7.84 15.77 7.29
C GLU A 14 -7.78 14.46 6.46
N VAL A 15 -6.73 13.64 6.60
CA VAL A 15 -6.54 12.41 5.83
C VAL A 15 -6.30 11.15 6.69
N HIS A 16 -5.85 11.25 7.96
CA HIS A 16 -5.59 10.07 8.80
C HIS A 16 -5.73 10.34 10.32
N SER A 17 -6.17 9.32 11.07
CA SER A 17 -6.12 9.30 12.55
C SER A 17 -4.83 8.64 13.02
N ARG A 18 -3.91 9.40 13.61
CA ARG A 18 -2.68 8.84 14.23
C ARG A 18 -2.85 8.81 15.75
N MET A 19 -2.58 7.67 16.38
CA MET A 19 -2.48 7.58 17.85
C MET A 19 -1.04 7.96 18.25
N VAL A 20 -0.89 9.02 19.02
CA VAL A 20 0.39 9.46 19.57
C VAL A 20 0.36 9.27 21.07
N TYR A 21 1.35 8.56 21.62
CA TYR A 21 1.49 8.34 23.05
C TYR A 21 2.65 9.19 23.58
N THR A 22 2.34 10.17 24.43
CA THR A 22 3.34 11.01 25.10
C THR A 22 3.65 10.43 26.48
N CYS A 23 4.93 10.15 26.77
CA CYS A 23 5.36 9.69 28.09
C CYS A 23 5.53 10.86 29.07
N CYS A 24 5.25 10.63 30.36
CA CYS A 24 5.54 11.58 31.43
C CYS A 24 7.06 11.75 31.66
N PRO A 25 7.50 12.89 32.22
CA PRO A 25 8.91 13.10 32.58
C PRO A 25 9.42 12.00 33.53
N GLY A 26 10.54 11.35 33.18
CA GLY A 26 11.17 10.28 33.98
C GLY A 26 10.84 8.85 33.55
N TRP A 27 10.02 8.67 32.51
CA TRP A 27 9.66 7.35 31.97
C TRP A 27 10.46 7.07 30.70
N LYS A 28 11.01 5.85 30.56
CA LYS A 28 11.63 5.39 29.32
C LYS A 28 10.58 4.62 28.52
N GLN A 29 10.41 4.94 27.24
CA GLN A 29 9.73 4.02 26.32
C GLN A 29 10.56 2.74 26.29
N LYS A 30 9.92 1.59 26.49
CA LYS A 30 10.50 0.32 26.04
C LYS A 30 10.58 0.45 24.52
N ASP A 31 11.74 0.17 23.92
CA ASP A 31 11.91 0.15 22.47
C ASP A 31 10.66 -0.47 21.82
N LEU A 32 9.89 0.36 21.11
CA LEU A 32 8.65 -0.05 20.45
C LEU A 32 8.92 -0.92 19.21
N SER A 33 10.14 -1.40 19.04
CA SER A 33 10.50 -2.36 18.00
C SER A 33 9.96 -3.76 18.27
N ASP A 34 9.52 -4.08 19.50
CA ASP A 34 9.12 -5.46 19.85
C ASP A 34 7.71 -5.61 20.47
N THR A 35 6.99 -4.52 20.73
CA THR A 35 5.55 -4.54 21.05
C THR A 35 4.94 -3.16 20.80
N GLY A 36 4.01 -3.02 19.86
CA GLY A 36 3.08 -1.86 19.91
C GLY A 36 2.61 -1.21 18.61
N TYR A 37 2.83 -1.78 17.43
CA TYR A 37 1.99 -1.43 16.28
C TYR A 37 0.83 -2.42 16.23
N ILE A 38 -0.39 -1.89 16.30
CA ILE A 38 -1.61 -2.70 16.20
C ILE A 38 -1.62 -3.27 14.79
N ASP A 39 -1.68 -4.58 14.63
CA ASP A 39 -1.92 -5.17 13.32
C ASP A 39 -3.38 -4.92 12.93
N GLU A 40 -3.63 -3.87 12.15
CA GLU A 40 -4.99 -3.53 11.72
C GLU A 40 -5.57 -4.59 10.78
N CYS A 41 -4.72 -5.33 10.05
CA CYS A 41 -5.12 -6.42 9.19
C CYS A 41 -5.64 -7.62 9.99
N ALA A 42 -4.97 -7.97 11.09
CA ALA A 42 -5.41 -9.03 12.00
C ALA A 42 -6.65 -8.62 12.81
N ARG A 43 -6.80 -7.33 13.13
CA ARG A 43 -7.93 -6.83 13.94
C ARG A 43 -9.21 -6.69 13.14
N ASN A 44 -9.12 -6.39 11.85
CA ASN A 44 -10.29 -6.18 10.99
C ASN A 44 -10.11 -6.86 9.63
N GLY A 45 -10.66 -8.05 9.49
CA GLY A 45 -10.61 -8.83 8.25
C GLY A 45 -11.36 -8.19 7.06
N THR A 46 -12.20 -7.18 7.29
CA THR A 46 -12.91 -6.45 6.22
C THR A 46 -12.35 -5.05 5.99
N LEU A 47 -11.13 -4.78 6.46
CA LEU A 47 -10.48 -3.47 6.35
C LEU A 47 -10.15 -3.10 4.89
N CYS A 48 -9.76 -4.08 4.10
CA CYS A 48 -9.43 -3.97 2.68
C CYS A 48 -10.35 -4.90 1.88
N GLN A 49 -10.71 -4.51 0.66
CA GLN A 49 -11.52 -5.37 -0.21
C GLN A 49 -10.75 -6.62 -0.66
N HIS A 50 -9.45 -6.48 -0.91
CA HIS A 50 -8.57 -7.58 -1.31
C HIS A 50 -7.50 -7.82 -0.24
N LYS A 51 -6.24 -7.40 -0.46
CA LYS A 51 -5.13 -7.69 0.45
C LYS A 51 -4.90 -6.52 1.41
N CYS A 52 -4.66 -6.84 2.68
CA CYS A 52 -4.23 -5.89 3.69
C CYS A 52 -2.75 -6.13 4.01
N ILE A 53 -1.94 -5.08 3.94
CA ILE A 53 -0.52 -5.12 4.30
C ILE A 53 -0.33 -4.25 5.54
N ASN A 54 0.04 -4.91 6.63
CA ASN A 54 0.40 -4.26 7.88
C ASN A 54 1.78 -3.60 7.75
N ASN A 55 1.90 -2.34 8.16
CA ASN A 55 3.13 -1.55 8.18
C ASN A 55 3.39 -1.07 9.61
N ALA A 56 4.62 -0.68 9.93
CA ALA A 56 4.91 -0.10 11.24
C ALA A 56 4.10 1.20 11.45
N GLY A 57 3.05 1.12 12.28
CA GLY A 57 2.18 2.25 12.64
C GLY A 57 1.15 2.65 11.59
N SER A 58 0.93 1.82 10.57
CA SER A 58 -0.12 2.01 9.57
C SER A 58 -0.46 0.70 8.86
N TYR A 59 -1.44 0.72 7.97
CA TYR A 59 -1.69 -0.35 7.01
C TYR A 59 -1.90 0.26 5.63
N ARG A 60 -1.75 -0.56 4.60
CA ARG A 60 -2.19 -0.22 3.24
C ARG A 60 -2.97 -1.39 2.65
N CYS A 61 -3.94 -1.06 1.80
CA CYS A 61 -4.64 -2.06 1.02
C CYS A 61 -3.98 -2.21 -0.35
N GLU A 62 -3.91 -3.44 -0.83
CA GLU A 62 -3.41 -3.78 -2.16
C GLU A 62 -4.48 -4.58 -2.91
N CYS A 63 -4.60 -4.29 -4.20
CA CYS A 63 -5.56 -4.95 -5.08
C CYS A 63 -4.91 -6.09 -5.86
N GLU A 64 -5.69 -7.11 -6.18
CA GLU A 64 -5.26 -8.20 -7.06
C GLU A 64 -5.09 -7.73 -8.51
N ASP A 65 -4.50 -8.62 -9.32
CA ASP A 65 -4.25 -8.34 -10.74
C ASP A 65 -5.55 -7.97 -11.48
N GLY A 66 -5.48 -6.96 -12.34
CA GLY A 66 -6.68 -6.42 -13.01
C GLY A 66 -7.55 -5.48 -12.17
N PHE A 67 -7.08 -5.06 -11.00
CA PHE A 67 -7.77 -4.07 -10.15
C PHE A 67 -6.85 -2.94 -9.68
N THR A 68 -7.42 -1.77 -9.45
CA THR A 68 -6.73 -0.60 -8.87
C THR A 68 -7.37 -0.15 -7.59
N LEU A 69 -6.54 0.39 -6.69
CA LEU A 69 -7.02 0.93 -5.42
C LEU A 69 -7.81 2.22 -5.67
N ASP A 70 -9.01 2.28 -5.10
CA ASP A 70 -9.87 3.44 -5.17
C ASP A 70 -9.38 4.58 -4.28
N SER A 71 -9.93 5.79 -4.46
CA SER A 71 -9.58 6.99 -3.71
C SER A 71 -9.82 6.87 -2.20
N ASN A 72 -10.69 5.95 -1.76
CA ASN A 72 -10.91 5.65 -0.34
C ASN A 72 -9.79 4.80 0.29
N GLY A 73 -8.82 4.33 -0.50
CA GLY A 73 -7.67 3.57 -0.04
C GLY A 73 -7.98 2.15 0.44
N ARG A 74 -9.19 1.63 0.19
CA ARG A 74 -9.67 0.33 0.71
C ARG A 74 -10.35 -0.56 -0.31
N THR A 75 -11.10 0.03 -1.24
CA THR A 75 -11.83 -0.72 -2.27
C THR A 75 -11.02 -0.80 -3.55
N CYS A 76 -11.30 -1.83 -4.34
CA CYS A 76 -10.62 -2.16 -5.58
C CYS A 76 -11.60 -2.04 -6.75
N LYS A 77 -11.22 -1.25 -7.76
CA LYS A 77 -11.97 -1.04 -8.99
C LYS A 77 -11.36 -1.86 -10.12
N PHE A 78 -12.20 -2.51 -10.91
CA PHE A 78 -11.73 -3.28 -12.06
C PHE A 78 -11.03 -2.35 -13.07
N CYS A 79 -9.87 -2.77 -13.54
CA CYS A 79 -9.03 -2.05 -14.48
C CYS A 79 -8.40 -3.06 -15.46
N LEU A 80 -8.91 -3.09 -16.69
CA LEU A 80 -8.39 -3.99 -17.74
C LEU A 80 -6.91 -3.75 -18.02
N THR A 81 -6.47 -2.49 -18.06
CA THR A 81 -5.06 -2.14 -18.34
C THR A 81 -4.10 -2.47 -17.21
N CYS A 82 -4.63 -2.91 -16.06
CA CYS A 82 -3.88 -3.26 -14.87
C CYS A 82 -3.68 -4.78 -14.75
N LEU A 83 -4.18 -5.56 -15.70
CA LEU A 83 -3.87 -6.98 -15.83
C LEU A 83 -2.43 -7.16 -16.30
N SER A 84 -1.73 -8.10 -15.68
CA SER A 84 -0.39 -8.54 -16.09
C SER A 84 -0.37 -9.00 -17.56
N GLU A 85 -1.36 -9.76 -18.00
CA GLU A 85 -1.52 -10.21 -19.40
C GLU A 85 -1.62 -9.03 -20.39
N TYR A 86 -2.27 -7.92 -19.98
CA TYR A 86 -2.35 -6.72 -20.81
C TYR A 86 -0.97 -6.04 -20.94
N ASP A 87 -0.19 -5.97 -19.86
CA ASP A 87 1.18 -5.43 -19.92
C ASP A 87 2.09 -6.29 -20.80
N GLU A 88 1.98 -7.62 -20.73
CA GLU A 88 2.69 -8.55 -21.61
C GLU A 88 2.32 -8.35 -23.08
N LEU A 89 1.02 -8.21 -23.39
CA LEU A 89 0.53 -7.92 -24.73
C LEU A 89 1.13 -6.61 -25.26
N VAL A 90 1.10 -5.54 -24.47
CA VAL A 90 1.63 -4.22 -24.86
C VAL A 90 3.14 -4.25 -25.04
N LYS A 91 3.88 -4.98 -24.19
CA LYS A 91 5.32 -5.22 -24.37
C LYS A 91 5.59 -5.94 -25.70
N GLY A 92 4.80 -6.96 -26.02
CA GLY A 92 4.88 -7.67 -27.30
C GLY A 92 4.64 -6.75 -28.50
N TYR A 93 3.55 -5.99 -28.48
CA TYR A 93 3.22 -5.02 -29.54
C TYR A 93 4.31 -3.96 -29.71
N ARG A 94 4.79 -3.35 -28.62
CA ARG A 94 5.92 -2.40 -28.65
C ARG A 94 7.18 -3.03 -29.25
N GLY A 95 7.46 -4.29 -28.93
CA GLY A 95 8.57 -5.06 -29.50
C GLY A 95 8.42 -5.24 -31.02
N LEU A 96 7.22 -5.58 -31.50
CA LEU A 96 6.93 -5.68 -32.93
C LEU A 96 7.09 -4.35 -33.65
N VAL A 97 6.54 -3.26 -33.11
CA VAL A 97 6.68 -1.92 -33.68
C VAL A 97 8.15 -1.53 -33.82
N LYS A 98 8.98 -1.77 -32.79
CA LYS A 98 10.43 -1.51 -32.86
C LYS A 98 11.09 -2.27 -34.01
N ARG A 99 10.74 -3.54 -34.21
CA ARG A 99 11.28 -4.35 -35.31
C ARG A 99 10.85 -3.84 -36.68
N VAL A 100 9.58 -3.46 -36.84
CA VAL A 100 9.07 -2.88 -38.09
C VAL A 100 9.80 -1.58 -38.41
N MET A 101 9.94 -0.69 -37.43
CA MET A 101 10.67 0.58 -37.58
C MET A 101 12.15 0.37 -37.93
N GLN A 102 12.78 -0.69 -37.41
CA GLN A 102 14.15 -1.06 -37.80
C GLN A 102 14.22 -1.49 -39.27
N LEU A 103 13.26 -2.30 -39.73
CA LEU A 103 13.19 -2.74 -41.13
C LEU A 103 12.89 -1.58 -42.09
N GLU A 104 12.14 -0.56 -41.66
CA GLU A 104 11.91 0.65 -42.44
C GLU A 104 13.17 1.53 -42.54
N ASN A 105 14.00 1.56 -41.50
CA ASN A 105 15.28 2.28 -41.49
C ASN A 105 16.40 1.51 -42.22
N GLU A 106 16.30 0.18 -42.36
CA GLU A 106 17.23 -0.66 -43.13
C GLU A 106 16.91 -0.71 -44.63
N LYS A 107 15.80 -0.11 -45.07
CA LYS A 107 15.53 0.17 -46.49
C LYS A 107 16.37 1.36 -46.96
N VAL A 108 17.69 1.19 -46.96
CA VAL A 108 18.63 2.04 -47.69
C VAL A 108 19.08 1.27 -48.93
N CYS A 109 18.39 1.54 -50.04
CA CYS A 109 18.83 1.28 -51.40
C CYS A 109 18.40 2.47 -52.25
#